data_AF-A0A1L5KS25-F1
#
_entry.id   AF-A0A1L5KS25-F1
#
_cell.length_a   1.000
_cell.length_b   1.000
_cell.length_c   1.000
_cell.angle_alpha   90.00
_cell.angle_beta   90.00
_cell.angle_gamma   90.00
#
_symmetry.space_group_name_H-M   'P 1'
#
loop_
_entity.id
_entity.type
_entity.pdbx_description
1 polymer ?
#
loop_
_entity_poly.entity_id
_entity_poly.type
_entity_poly.pdbx_seq_one_letter_code
_entity_poly.pdbx_strand_id
1 'polypeptide(L)'
;MDYEAQGNGKNDAPAFETGEYYKDVVTRDQFFETLKSIYADVQAKAPNMQKVTDVKVEDTITAEFKVDKSNIKAFVGGEDITSKAKITVEEQANGTTKVTCNFGTVEHSKEVHLQIPAQAKSNYIGSNNVYTNTGTPVISYKGRVNSSKTYTQNFTDNPAVNVPIRLTVADGQRIDLEPGQSVDLADLAKDTTTNELITKTVEDSLGDYAQIEGTLTYQWVDTDGNPIGN
;
A
#
# COMPACT_ATOMS: atom_id res chain seq x y z
N MET A 1 -56.18 20.79 16.77
CA MET A 1 -57.26 19.88 17.17
C MET A 1 -56.92 18.53 16.58
N ASP A 2 -56.67 17.56 17.45
CA ASP A 2 -56.61 16.13 17.10
C ASP A 2 -57.91 15.69 16.43
N TYR A 3 -57.79 14.72 15.52
CA TYR A 3 -58.75 13.63 15.43
C TYR A 3 -58.02 12.36 14.97
N GLU A 4 -57.85 11.44 15.91
CA GLU A 4 -57.46 10.05 15.67
C GLU A 4 -58.54 9.27 14.91
N ALA A 5 -58.06 8.32 14.10
CA ALA A 5 -58.62 7.03 13.67
C ALA A 5 -60.14 6.78 13.67
N GLN A 6 -60.65 6.36 12.50
CA GLN A 6 -61.63 5.26 12.40
C GLN A 6 -61.59 4.63 11.00
N GLY A 7 -61.29 3.34 10.94
CA GLY A 7 -61.29 2.57 9.70
C GLY A 7 -62.70 2.21 9.24
N ASN A 8 -62.94 2.30 7.92
CA ASN A 8 -63.61 1.28 7.10
C ASN A 8 -63.83 1.78 5.67
N GLY A 9 -63.26 1.05 4.70
CA GLY A 9 -63.85 0.86 3.37
C GLY A 9 -63.63 1.93 2.31
N LYS A 10 -62.54 1.82 1.56
CA LYS A 10 -62.52 1.53 0.11
C LYS A 10 -61.06 1.44 -0.37
N ASN A 11 -60.64 0.25 -0.77
CA ASN A 11 -59.37 0.00 -1.45
C ASN A 11 -59.43 0.50 -2.91
N ASP A 12 -59.81 1.75 -3.13
CA ASP A 12 -59.70 2.40 -4.44
C ASP A 12 -58.35 3.13 -4.50
N ALA A 13 -57.26 2.38 -4.33
CA ALA A 13 -55.98 2.84 -4.86
C ALA A 13 -56.09 2.73 -6.39
N PRO A 14 -55.87 3.81 -7.16
CA PRO A 14 -56.00 3.74 -8.61
C PRO A 14 -55.08 2.64 -9.14
N ALA A 15 -55.65 1.72 -9.93
CA ALA A 15 -54.90 0.68 -10.61
C ALA A 15 -53.74 1.34 -11.37
N PHE A 16 -52.53 0.84 -11.17
CA PHE A 16 -51.37 1.31 -11.92
C PHE A 16 -51.64 1.11 -13.41
N GLU A 17 -51.52 2.17 -14.21
CA GLU A 17 -51.54 2.04 -15.68
C GLU A 17 -50.28 1.28 -16.11
N THR A 18 -50.38 -0.04 -16.15
CA THR A 18 -49.37 -0.89 -16.74
C THR A 18 -49.49 -0.78 -18.25
N GLY A 19 -48.45 -0.25 -18.91
CA GLY A 19 -48.36 -0.28 -20.38
C GLY A 19 -48.46 -1.72 -20.92
N GLU A 20 -48.60 -1.88 -22.24
CA GLU A 20 -48.94 -3.16 -22.91
C GLU A 20 -48.13 -4.41 -22.49
N TYR A 21 -46.96 -4.21 -21.90
CA TYR A 21 -46.03 -5.27 -21.52
C TYR A 21 -46.22 -5.84 -20.10
N TYR A 22 -47.10 -5.26 -19.27
CA TYR A 22 -47.24 -5.65 -17.85
C TYR A 22 -48.69 -5.81 -17.38
N LYS A 23 -49.58 -6.31 -18.25
CA LYS A 23 -51.04 -6.35 -18.07
C LYS A 23 -51.54 -7.08 -16.81
N ASP A 24 -50.71 -7.94 -16.19
CA ASP A 24 -51.08 -8.73 -15.01
C ASP A 24 -50.49 -8.20 -13.69
N VAL A 25 -49.83 -7.03 -13.71
CA VAL A 25 -49.21 -6.43 -12.53
C VAL A 25 -50.17 -5.43 -11.88
N VAL A 26 -50.88 -5.86 -10.84
CA VAL A 26 -52.02 -5.10 -10.29
C VAL A 26 -51.66 -4.25 -9.08
N THR A 27 -50.47 -4.44 -8.50
CA THR A 27 -50.00 -3.72 -7.31
C THR A 27 -48.59 -3.18 -7.47
N ARG A 28 -48.27 -2.12 -6.73
CA ARG A 28 -46.95 -1.46 -6.73
C ARG A 28 -45.81 -2.40 -6.35
N ASP A 29 -46.03 -3.28 -5.37
CA ASP A 29 -45.01 -4.23 -4.92
C ASP A 29 -44.75 -5.32 -5.97
N GLN A 30 -45.79 -5.83 -6.62
CA GLN A 30 -45.65 -6.76 -7.74
C GLN A 30 -44.88 -6.12 -8.90
N PHE A 31 -45.08 -4.83 -9.17
CA PHE A 31 -44.33 -4.10 -10.18
C PHE A 31 -42.84 -4.00 -9.85
N PHE A 32 -42.49 -3.70 -8.60
CA PHE A 32 -41.08 -3.66 -8.18
C PHE A 32 -40.43 -5.05 -8.20
N GLU A 33 -41.14 -6.11 -7.82
CA GLU A 33 -40.63 -7.48 -7.90
C GLU A 33 -40.48 -7.95 -9.35
N THR A 34 -41.40 -7.59 -10.25
CA THR A 34 -41.24 -7.84 -11.70
C THR A 34 -40.03 -7.10 -12.27
N LEU A 35 -39.81 -5.84 -11.90
CA LEU A 35 -38.62 -5.09 -12.33
C LEU A 35 -37.32 -5.69 -11.79
N LYS A 36 -37.27 -6.11 -10.52
CA LYS A 36 -36.12 -6.82 -9.93
C LYS A 36 -35.87 -8.14 -10.64
N SER A 37 -36.93 -8.91 -10.91
CA SER A 37 -36.84 -10.17 -11.64
C SER A 37 -36.32 -9.95 -13.04
N ILE A 38 -36.82 -8.96 -13.79
CA ILE A 38 -36.32 -8.62 -15.14
C ILE A 38 -34.86 -8.16 -15.08
N TYR A 39 -34.50 -7.36 -14.09
CA TYR A 39 -33.12 -6.92 -13.92
C TYR A 39 -32.19 -8.11 -13.62
N ALA A 40 -32.61 -9.04 -12.76
CA ALA A 40 -31.89 -10.26 -12.46
C ALA A 40 -31.82 -11.21 -13.68
N ASP A 41 -32.92 -11.36 -14.42
CA ASP A 41 -32.99 -12.17 -15.64
C ASP A 41 -32.12 -11.58 -16.75
N VAL A 42 -32.09 -10.25 -16.91
CA VAL A 42 -31.19 -9.55 -17.84
C VAL A 42 -29.73 -9.71 -17.40
N GLN A 43 -29.43 -9.71 -16.09
CA GLN A 43 -28.07 -10.02 -15.61
C GLN A 43 -27.68 -11.48 -15.84
N ALA A 44 -28.61 -12.43 -15.69
CA ALA A 44 -28.35 -13.85 -15.86
C ALA A 44 -28.36 -14.32 -17.32
N LYS A 45 -29.17 -13.68 -18.19
CA LYS A 45 -29.38 -14.07 -19.60
C LYS A 45 -28.65 -13.17 -20.60
N ALA A 46 -28.09 -12.03 -20.20
CA ALA A 46 -27.23 -11.27 -21.10
C ALA A 46 -25.92 -12.06 -21.33
N PRO A 47 -25.59 -12.43 -22.58
CA PRO A 47 -24.32 -13.11 -22.92
C PRO A 47 -23.09 -12.22 -22.69
N ASN A 48 -23.29 -10.96 -22.29
CA ASN A 48 -22.26 -10.00 -21.96
C ASN A 48 -22.03 -10.05 -20.45
N MET A 49 -21.13 -10.93 -19.99
CA MET A 49 -20.55 -10.80 -18.66
C MET A 49 -20.15 -9.33 -18.45
N GLN A 50 -20.74 -8.71 -17.44
CA GLN A 50 -20.42 -7.32 -17.11
C GLN A 50 -18.91 -7.24 -16.88
N LYS A 51 -18.26 -6.20 -17.40
CA LYS A 51 -16.80 -6.07 -17.31
C LYS A 51 -16.40 -4.60 -17.25
N VAL A 52 -15.22 -4.36 -16.70
CA VAL A 52 -14.54 -3.07 -16.77
C VAL A 52 -13.24 -3.24 -17.53
N THR A 53 -12.81 -2.18 -18.21
CA THR A 53 -11.61 -2.19 -19.05
C THR A 53 -10.60 -1.18 -18.54
N ASP A 54 -9.34 -1.37 -18.96
CA ASP A 54 -8.20 -0.54 -18.55
C ASP A 54 -8.05 -0.49 -17.01
N VAL A 55 -8.23 -1.65 -16.37
CA VAL A 55 -8.06 -1.77 -14.92
C VAL A 55 -6.58 -1.67 -14.60
N LYS A 56 -6.20 -0.63 -13.88
CA LYS A 56 -4.81 -0.29 -13.57
C LYS A 56 -4.65 -0.04 -12.08
N VAL A 57 -3.67 -0.70 -11.47
CA VAL A 57 -3.20 -0.43 -10.11
C VAL A 57 -1.86 0.30 -10.18
N GLU A 58 -1.73 1.38 -9.44
CA GLU A 58 -0.51 2.17 -9.28
C GLU A 58 -0.15 2.24 -7.80
N ASP A 59 1.13 2.02 -7.52
CA ASP A 59 1.68 2.06 -6.17
C ASP A 59 3.12 2.58 -6.20
N THR A 60 3.56 3.23 -5.14
CA THR A 60 4.93 3.75 -5.03
C THR A 60 5.56 3.23 -3.74
N ILE A 61 6.60 2.41 -3.89
CA ILE A 61 7.36 1.83 -2.77
C ILE A 61 8.40 2.84 -2.29
N THR A 62 8.58 2.95 -0.98
CA THR A 62 9.54 3.89 -0.36
C THR A 62 10.99 3.58 -0.69
N ALA A 63 11.87 4.57 -0.51
CA ALA A 63 13.26 4.48 -0.96
C ALA A 63 14.09 3.46 -0.16
N GLU A 64 13.66 3.10 1.04
CA GLU A 64 14.28 2.10 1.91
C GLU A 64 14.21 0.68 1.34
N PHE A 65 13.30 0.43 0.39
CA PHE A 65 13.11 -0.89 -0.20
C PHE A 65 13.50 -0.95 -1.68
N LYS A 66 14.00 -2.11 -2.08
CA LYS A 66 14.20 -2.52 -3.45
C LYS A 66 13.03 -3.38 -3.90
N VAL A 67 12.57 -3.14 -5.13
CA VAL A 67 11.54 -3.95 -5.81
C VAL A 67 12.16 -4.60 -7.03
N ASP A 68 11.97 -5.91 -7.18
CA ASP A 68 12.37 -6.63 -8.38
C ASP A 68 11.14 -7.01 -9.21
N LYS A 69 11.09 -6.50 -10.45
CA LYS A 69 10.00 -6.77 -11.39
C LYS A 69 9.77 -8.27 -11.61
N SER A 70 10.82 -9.09 -11.59
CA SER A 70 10.72 -10.53 -11.82
C SER A 70 9.92 -11.28 -10.76
N ASN A 71 9.81 -10.71 -9.56
CA ASN A 71 9.11 -11.30 -8.42
C ASN A 71 7.66 -10.81 -8.27
N ILE A 72 7.26 -9.76 -9.02
CA ILE A 72 5.91 -9.21 -8.96
C ILE A 72 4.92 -10.20 -9.55
N LYS A 73 3.79 -10.39 -8.87
CA LYS A 73 2.70 -11.26 -9.31
C LYS A 73 1.40 -10.49 -9.45
N ALA A 74 0.65 -10.79 -10.50
CA ALA A 74 -0.66 -10.21 -10.76
C ALA A 74 -1.71 -11.32 -10.90
N PHE A 75 -2.84 -11.16 -10.22
CA PHE A 75 -3.91 -12.14 -10.20
C PHE A 75 -5.26 -11.51 -10.56
N VAL A 76 -6.12 -12.28 -11.22
CA VAL A 76 -7.53 -11.93 -11.47
C VAL A 76 -8.40 -13.12 -11.10
N GLY A 77 -9.32 -12.93 -10.13
CA GLY A 77 -10.17 -14.01 -9.63
C GLY A 77 -9.40 -15.20 -9.07
N GLY A 78 -8.19 -14.98 -8.55
CA GLY A 78 -7.30 -16.02 -8.03
C GLY A 78 -6.36 -16.67 -9.05
N GLU A 79 -6.49 -16.37 -10.35
CA GLU A 79 -5.59 -16.92 -11.38
C GLU A 79 -4.37 -16.02 -11.58
N ASP A 80 -3.15 -16.60 -11.64
CA ASP A 80 -1.92 -15.87 -11.97
C ASP A 80 -1.96 -15.45 -13.45
N ILE A 81 -2.00 -14.15 -13.69
CA ILE A 81 -1.99 -13.52 -15.02
C ILE A 81 -0.72 -12.71 -15.27
N THR A 82 0.34 -12.90 -14.48
CA THR A 82 1.56 -12.07 -14.50
C THR A 82 2.15 -11.91 -15.91
N SER A 83 2.14 -12.97 -16.72
CA SER A 83 2.65 -12.95 -18.09
C SER A 83 1.77 -12.19 -19.09
N LYS A 84 0.49 -11.98 -18.76
CA LYS A 84 -0.50 -11.26 -19.57
C LYS A 84 -0.65 -9.80 -19.13
N ALA A 85 -0.41 -9.53 -17.85
CA ALA A 85 -0.49 -8.19 -17.28
C ALA A 85 0.67 -7.31 -17.75
N LYS A 86 0.41 -6.04 -18.02
CA LYS A 86 1.48 -5.07 -18.31
C LYS A 86 1.97 -4.48 -16.99
N ILE A 87 3.09 -5.00 -16.50
CA ILE A 87 3.75 -4.54 -15.28
C ILE A 87 4.95 -3.65 -15.63
N THR A 88 4.96 -2.42 -15.11
CA THR A 88 6.10 -1.51 -15.15
C THR A 88 6.60 -1.23 -13.74
N VAL A 89 7.92 -1.16 -13.61
CA VAL A 89 8.63 -0.83 -12.36
C VAL A 89 9.63 0.25 -12.74
N GLU A 90 9.52 1.41 -12.12
CA GLU A 90 10.32 2.61 -12.42
C GLU A 90 10.88 3.18 -11.13
N GLU A 91 12.22 3.22 -11.03
CA GLU A 91 12.90 3.93 -9.95
C GLU A 91 12.85 5.44 -10.22
N GLN A 92 12.38 6.20 -9.25
CA GLN A 92 12.24 7.64 -9.32
C GLN A 92 13.51 8.34 -8.83
N ALA A 93 13.68 9.63 -9.19
CA ALA A 93 14.85 10.41 -8.82
C ALA A 93 15.05 10.56 -7.30
N ASN A 94 13.98 10.40 -6.50
CA ASN A 94 14.04 10.42 -5.04
C ASN A 94 14.31 9.03 -4.42
N GLY A 95 14.68 8.03 -5.23
CA GLY A 95 14.99 6.67 -4.80
C GLY A 95 13.77 5.77 -4.53
N THR A 96 12.55 6.30 -4.59
CA THR A 96 11.31 5.51 -4.49
C THR A 96 11.06 4.72 -5.77
N THR A 97 10.26 3.66 -5.70
CA THR A 97 9.97 2.82 -6.87
C THR A 97 8.48 2.80 -7.20
N LYS A 98 8.11 3.35 -8.35
CA LYS A 98 6.73 3.30 -8.84
C LYS A 98 6.46 1.98 -9.56
N VAL A 99 5.46 1.25 -9.09
CA VAL A 99 4.93 0.05 -9.73
C VAL A 99 3.59 0.36 -10.37
N THR A 100 3.39 -0.08 -11.60
CA THR A 100 2.10 0.01 -12.28
C THR A 100 1.78 -1.33 -12.92
N CYS A 101 0.57 -1.83 -12.65
CA CYS A 101 0.06 -3.04 -13.27
C CYS A 101 -1.24 -2.72 -14.01
N ASN A 102 -1.27 -2.96 -15.33
CA ASN A 102 -2.50 -2.94 -16.10
C ASN A 102 -3.00 -4.39 -16.29
N PHE A 103 -4.15 -4.67 -15.68
CA PHE A 103 -4.88 -5.95 -15.73
C PHE A 103 -5.75 -6.07 -16.99
N GLY A 104 -5.90 -4.99 -17.76
CA GLY A 104 -6.70 -4.97 -18.98
C GLY A 104 -8.20 -5.01 -18.67
N THR A 105 -8.86 -6.08 -19.12
CA THR A 105 -10.31 -6.26 -18.93
C THR A 105 -10.56 -7.21 -17.78
N VAL A 106 -11.41 -6.82 -16.85
CA VAL A 106 -11.78 -7.62 -15.67
C VAL A 106 -13.28 -7.86 -15.70
N GLU A 107 -13.66 -9.13 -15.62
CA GLU A 107 -15.05 -9.56 -15.58
C GLU A 107 -15.68 -9.30 -14.21
N HIS A 108 -17.00 -9.23 -14.20
CA HIS A 108 -17.78 -9.05 -12.98
C HIS A 108 -17.51 -10.18 -11.99
N SER A 109 -17.55 -9.84 -10.71
CA SER A 109 -17.24 -10.74 -9.59
C SER A 109 -15.79 -11.26 -9.57
N LYS A 110 -14.89 -10.74 -10.42
CA LYS A 110 -13.47 -11.04 -10.36
C LYS A 110 -12.73 -9.91 -9.65
N GLU A 111 -11.97 -10.28 -8.63
CA GLU A 111 -11.09 -9.36 -7.91
C GLU A 111 -9.71 -9.33 -8.57
N VAL A 112 -9.07 -8.16 -8.56
CA VAL A 112 -7.67 -8.03 -8.98
C VAL A 112 -6.78 -7.99 -7.74
N HIS A 113 -5.62 -8.61 -7.82
CA HIS A 113 -4.61 -8.58 -6.76
C HIS A 113 -3.23 -8.40 -7.38
N LEU A 114 -2.54 -7.33 -6.98
CA LEU A 114 -1.14 -7.09 -7.30
C LEU A 114 -0.29 -7.39 -6.06
N GLN A 115 0.63 -8.34 -6.15
CA GLN A 115 1.60 -8.64 -5.11
C GLN A 115 2.96 -8.06 -5.50
N ILE A 116 3.48 -7.16 -4.67
CA ILE A 116 4.77 -6.48 -4.88
C ILE A 116 5.74 -6.90 -3.77
N PRO A 117 6.62 -7.89 -4.03
CA PRO A 117 7.67 -8.22 -3.08
C PRO A 117 8.68 -7.06 -2.98
N ALA A 118 8.91 -6.60 -1.76
CA ALA A 118 9.86 -5.54 -1.44
C ALA A 118 10.88 -6.05 -0.41
N GLN A 119 12.14 -5.65 -0.56
CA GLN A 119 13.23 -6.02 0.35
C GLN A 119 13.96 -4.77 0.80
N ALA A 120 14.22 -4.62 2.10
CA ALA A 120 15.03 -3.52 2.61
C ALA A 120 16.40 -3.50 1.91
N LYS A 121 16.86 -2.33 1.49
CA LYS A 121 18.17 -2.16 0.85
C LYS A 121 19.27 -2.55 1.83
N SER A 122 20.37 -3.10 1.31
CA SER A 122 21.45 -3.64 2.15
C SER A 122 22.20 -2.59 2.96
N ASN A 123 22.16 -1.32 2.54
CA ASN A 123 22.74 -0.19 3.26
C ASN A 123 21.74 0.53 4.17
N TYR A 124 20.48 0.07 4.22
CA TYR A 124 19.52 0.65 5.14
C TYR A 124 19.71 0.03 6.54
N ILE A 125 19.96 0.87 7.54
CA ILE A 125 20.34 0.40 8.87
C ILE A 125 19.20 -0.26 9.62
N GLY A 126 17.93 -0.02 9.26
CA GLY A 126 16.74 -0.56 9.93
C GLY A 126 16.02 0.44 10.85
N SER A 127 14.75 0.14 11.16
CA SER A 127 13.87 0.92 12.06
C SER A 127 12.59 0.13 12.36
N ASN A 128 11.86 0.50 13.41
CA ASN A 128 10.68 -0.23 13.88
C ASN A 128 9.42 0.01 13.03
N ASN A 129 9.28 1.19 12.43
CA ASN A 129 8.06 1.61 11.72
C ASN A 129 8.40 2.15 10.32
N VAL A 130 8.89 1.28 9.44
CA VAL A 130 9.26 1.66 8.07
C VAL A 130 8.04 1.49 7.18
N TYR A 131 7.47 2.60 6.70
CA TYR A 131 6.41 2.57 5.71
C TYR A 131 6.94 1.92 4.43
N THR A 132 6.21 0.93 3.91
CA THR A 132 6.59 0.25 2.66
C THR A 132 6.21 1.04 1.42
N ASN A 133 5.26 1.98 1.55
CA ASN A 133 4.68 2.73 0.45
C ASN A 133 4.67 4.23 0.76
N THR A 134 4.82 5.05 -0.27
CA THR A 134 4.65 6.50 -0.18
C THR A 134 3.36 6.93 -0.85
N GLY A 135 2.64 7.83 -0.19
CA GLY A 135 1.29 8.20 -0.60
C GLY A 135 0.32 7.02 -0.48
N THR A 136 -0.71 7.03 -1.32
CA THR A 136 -1.79 6.05 -1.27
C THR A 136 -1.83 5.29 -2.58
N PRO A 137 -1.79 3.95 -2.58
CA PRO A 137 -2.00 3.16 -3.79
C PRO A 137 -3.35 3.50 -4.42
N VAL A 138 -3.44 3.36 -5.73
CA VAL A 138 -4.63 3.76 -6.50
C VAL A 138 -5.01 2.67 -7.48
N ILE A 139 -6.30 2.35 -7.55
CA ILE A 139 -6.89 1.59 -8.65
C ILE A 139 -7.71 2.52 -9.55
N SER A 140 -7.58 2.35 -10.86
CA SER A 140 -8.35 3.11 -11.85
C SER A 140 -8.87 2.19 -12.95
N TYR A 141 -10.02 2.54 -13.54
CA TYR A 141 -10.64 1.79 -14.64
C TYR A 141 -11.62 2.65 -15.44
N LYS A 142 -11.92 2.24 -16.67
CA LYS A 142 -12.94 2.92 -17.49
C LYS A 142 -14.36 2.53 -17.07
N GLY A 143 -15.26 3.50 -17.10
CA GLY A 143 -16.66 3.30 -16.80
C GLY A 143 -17.31 2.27 -17.70
N ARG A 144 -18.03 1.31 -17.11
CA ARG A 144 -18.78 0.28 -17.86
C ARG A 144 -19.73 0.88 -18.90
N VAL A 145 -20.45 1.94 -18.52
CA VAL A 145 -21.48 2.59 -19.35
C VAL A 145 -20.88 3.74 -20.20
N ASN A 146 -19.87 4.42 -19.69
CA ASN A 146 -19.19 5.52 -20.38
C ASN A 146 -17.69 5.28 -20.33
N SER A 147 -17.14 4.75 -21.41
CA SER A 147 -15.72 4.43 -21.56
C SER A 147 -14.82 5.66 -21.62
N SER A 148 -15.37 6.86 -21.85
CA SER A 148 -14.62 8.11 -21.78
C SER A 148 -14.33 8.54 -20.34
N LYS A 149 -15.11 8.08 -19.36
CA LYS A 149 -14.90 8.40 -17.94
C LYS A 149 -13.96 7.38 -17.28
N THR A 150 -12.92 7.87 -16.61
CA THR A 150 -12.08 7.08 -15.71
C THR A 150 -12.60 7.22 -14.29
N TYR A 151 -12.75 6.09 -13.60
CA TYR A 151 -13.02 6.01 -12.17
C TYR A 151 -11.72 5.68 -11.45
N THR A 152 -11.54 6.28 -10.29
CA THR A 152 -10.33 6.15 -9.47
C THR A 152 -10.75 5.91 -8.03
N GLN A 153 -10.11 4.94 -7.37
CA GLN A 153 -10.30 4.66 -5.95
C GLN A 153 -8.94 4.54 -5.28
N ASN A 154 -8.85 5.07 -4.07
CA ASN A 154 -7.66 5.02 -3.24
C ASN A 154 -7.80 3.86 -2.26
N PHE A 155 -6.68 3.17 -2.02
CA PHE A 155 -6.61 2.21 -0.92
C PHE A 155 -6.60 2.97 0.42
N THR A 156 -6.94 2.31 1.52
CA THR A 156 -6.97 2.94 2.85
C THR A 156 -5.80 2.55 3.73
N ASP A 157 -5.13 1.46 3.38
CA ASP A 157 -4.10 0.86 4.20
C ASP A 157 -2.77 1.59 4.03
N ASN A 158 -2.05 1.74 5.13
CA ASN A 158 -0.70 2.30 5.16
C ASN A 158 0.23 1.33 5.89
N PRO A 159 0.69 0.26 5.23
CA PRO A 159 1.52 -0.77 5.85
C PRO A 159 2.88 -0.21 6.28
N ALA A 160 3.31 -0.62 7.47
CA ALA A 160 4.65 -0.40 7.99
C ALA A 160 5.22 -1.71 8.53
N VAL A 161 6.54 -1.87 8.43
CA VAL A 161 7.25 -3.08 8.86
C VAL A 161 8.43 -2.72 9.75
N ASN A 162 8.79 -3.67 10.63
CA ASN A 162 10.05 -3.61 11.35
C ASN A 162 11.18 -4.13 10.44
N VAL A 163 12.17 -3.28 10.22
CA VAL A 163 13.45 -3.68 9.62
C VAL A 163 14.50 -3.75 10.73
N PRO A 164 15.05 -4.94 11.02
CA PRO A 164 16.02 -5.11 12.10
C PRO A 164 17.23 -4.17 11.95
N ILE A 165 17.65 -3.57 13.07
CA ILE A 165 18.80 -2.68 13.06
C ILE A 165 20.08 -3.48 12.83
N ARG A 166 20.80 -3.20 11.74
CA ARG A 166 22.04 -3.89 11.39
C ARG A 166 23.07 -2.89 10.87
N LEU A 167 24.20 -2.81 11.56
CA LEU A 167 25.35 -2.02 11.16
C LEU A 167 26.63 -2.75 11.56
N THR A 168 27.63 -2.70 10.68
CA THR A 168 28.99 -3.15 11.00
C THR A 168 29.80 -1.95 11.45
N VAL A 169 30.43 -2.04 12.60
CA VAL A 169 31.36 -1.04 13.12
C VAL A 169 32.76 -1.63 13.05
N ALA A 170 33.72 -0.91 12.46
CA ALA A 170 35.12 -1.30 12.47
C ALA A 170 35.75 -1.01 13.84
N ASP A 171 36.73 -1.82 14.25
CA ASP A 171 37.46 -1.58 15.49
C ASP A 171 38.26 -0.27 15.42
N GLY A 172 38.29 0.47 16.53
CA GLY A 172 39.04 1.71 16.65
C GLY A 172 40.54 1.55 16.84
N GLN A 173 41.25 2.68 16.93
CA GLN A 173 42.69 2.68 17.19
C GLN A 173 43.02 2.29 18.65
N ARG A 174 43.91 1.31 18.84
CA ARG A 174 44.54 1.05 20.15
C ARG A 174 45.62 2.10 20.41
N ILE A 175 45.49 2.83 21.51
CA ILE A 175 46.49 3.80 21.97
C ILE A 175 47.03 3.34 23.33
N ASP A 176 48.35 3.21 23.43
CA ASP A 176 49.02 2.95 24.70
C ASP A 176 49.27 4.29 25.41
N LEU A 177 48.86 4.39 26.68
CA LEU A 177 48.90 5.62 27.47
C LEU A 177 49.73 5.42 28.73
N GLU A 178 50.55 6.41 29.06
CA GLU A 178 51.27 6.43 30.33
C GLU A 178 50.34 6.88 31.48
N PRO A 179 50.50 6.35 32.70
CA PRO A 179 49.69 6.74 33.84
C PRO A 179 49.70 8.26 34.08
N GLY A 180 48.52 8.88 34.16
CA GLY A 180 48.35 10.32 34.43
C GLY A 180 48.30 11.20 33.18
N GLN A 181 48.42 10.64 31.98
CA GLN A 181 48.27 11.38 30.73
C GLN A 181 46.79 11.73 30.47
N SER A 182 46.51 13.00 30.17
CA SER A 182 45.18 13.44 29.74
C SER A 182 44.96 13.05 28.28
N VAL A 183 43.79 12.51 27.98
CA VAL A 183 43.40 12.10 26.62
C VAL A 183 42.03 12.68 26.29
N ASP A 184 41.91 13.20 25.08
CA ASP A 184 40.60 13.52 24.50
C ASP A 184 39.99 12.23 23.94
N LEU A 185 38.90 11.78 24.56
CA LEU A 185 38.20 10.58 24.12
C LEU A 185 37.63 10.73 22.69
N ALA A 186 37.41 11.95 22.20
CA ALA A 186 36.97 12.16 20.82
C ALA A 186 38.04 11.78 19.79
N ASP A 187 39.33 11.85 20.14
CA ASP A 187 40.42 11.44 19.27
C ASP A 187 40.58 9.90 19.21
N LEU A 188 40.16 9.20 20.26
CA LEU A 188 40.11 7.72 20.29
C LEU A 188 39.02 7.15 19.38
N ALA A 189 38.01 7.94 19.06
CA ALA A 189 36.90 7.54 18.21
C ALA A 189 37.29 7.49 16.71
N LYS A 190 38.55 7.65 16.31
CA LYS A 190 38.96 7.70 14.89
C LYS A 190 39.40 6.32 14.35
N ASP A 191 39.02 6.04 13.11
CA ASP A 191 39.36 4.86 12.33
C ASP A 191 40.87 4.82 12.01
N THR A 192 41.43 3.62 12.12
CA THR A 192 42.85 3.27 11.94
C THR A 192 43.44 3.59 10.56
N THR A 193 42.60 3.73 9.54
CA THR A 193 43.02 3.80 8.13
C THR A 193 42.71 5.16 7.50
N THR A 194 41.59 5.79 7.87
CA THR A 194 41.10 7.00 7.21
C THR A 194 41.16 8.26 8.07
N ASN A 195 41.47 8.14 9.38
CA ASN A 195 41.43 9.22 10.37
C ASN A 195 40.02 9.87 10.52
N GLU A 196 38.98 9.19 10.03
CA GLU A 196 37.57 9.56 10.20
C GLU A 196 37.03 9.00 11.50
N LEU A 197 35.96 9.58 12.07
CA LEU A 197 35.32 9.01 13.25
C LEU A 197 34.71 7.63 12.91
N ILE A 198 34.88 6.63 13.78
CA ILE A 198 34.21 5.31 13.75
C ILE A 198 32.68 5.49 13.74
N THR A 199 32.21 6.62 14.30
CA THR A 199 30.79 7.01 14.29
C THR A 199 30.30 7.45 12.92
N LYS A 200 31.20 7.93 12.05
CA LYS A 200 30.87 8.53 10.74
C LYS A 200 30.12 7.55 9.85
N THR A 201 30.51 6.28 9.82
CA THR A 201 29.79 5.27 9.03
C THR A 201 28.33 5.14 9.49
N VAL A 202 28.08 5.22 10.80
CA VAL A 202 26.72 5.19 11.36
C VAL A 202 25.97 6.46 10.96
N GLU A 203 26.59 7.63 11.12
CA GLU A 203 25.99 8.94 10.83
C GLU A 203 25.67 9.13 9.34
N ASP A 204 26.58 8.73 8.46
CA ASP A 204 26.36 8.76 7.01
C ASP A 204 25.18 7.82 6.65
N SER A 205 25.15 6.61 7.22
CA SER A 205 24.03 5.67 7.00
C SER A 205 22.70 6.14 7.58
N LEU A 206 22.72 6.92 8.66
CA LEU A 206 21.55 7.60 9.20
C LEU A 206 21.03 8.70 8.27
N GLY A 207 21.93 9.33 7.50
CA GLY A 207 21.59 10.37 6.53
C GLY A 207 21.09 9.83 5.19
N ASP A 208 21.39 8.58 4.85
CA ASP A 208 21.04 7.96 3.56
C ASP A 208 19.53 7.80 3.35
N TYR A 209 18.77 7.64 4.44
CA TYR A 209 17.33 7.34 4.38
C TYR A 209 16.54 8.13 5.41
N ALA A 210 15.35 8.58 5.02
CA ALA A 210 14.53 9.46 5.85
C ALA A 210 13.84 8.72 7.00
N GLN A 211 13.51 7.44 6.82
CA GLN A 211 12.70 6.69 7.79
C GLN A 211 13.56 5.98 8.83
N ILE A 212 14.10 6.73 9.79
CA ILE A 212 14.81 6.14 10.92
C ILE A 212 14.25 6.72 12.21
N GLU A 213 13.77 5.86 13.09
CA GLU A 213 13.26 6.25 14.41
C GLU A 213 14.23 5.78 15.48
N GLY A 214 14.64 6.69 16.35
CA GLY A 214 15.48 6.35 17.50
C GLY A 214 16.37 7.49 17.94
N THR A 215 17.14 7.23 18.98
CA THR A 215 18.21 8.10 19.44
C THR A 215 19.50 7.30 19.38
N LEU A 216 20.50 7.85 18.71
CA LEU A 216 21.84 7.29 18.73
C LEU A 216 22.61 7.93 19.89
N THR A 217 23.20 7.11 20.74
CA THR A 217 24.03 7.54 21.86
C THR A 217 25.36 6.83 21.77
N TYR A 218 26.44 7.62 21.71
CA TYR A 218 27.80 7.12 21.82
C TYR A 218 28.23 7.20 23.28
N GLN A 219 28.70 6.09 23.83
CA GLN A 219 29.17 6.00 25.22
C GLN A 219 30.47 5.22 25.25
N TRP A 220 31.51 5.82 25.82
CA TRP A 220 32.72 5.09 26.18
C TRP A 220 32.41 4.17 27.36
N VAL A 221 32.87 2.92 27.29
CA VAL A 221 32.70 1.94 28.36
C VAL A 221 34.02 1.29 28.74
N ASP A 222 34.15 0.89 30.00
CA ASP A 222 35.28 0.09 30.47
C ASP A 222 35.16 -1.38 30.04
N THR A 223 36.13 -2.20 30.43
CA THR A 223 36.15 -3.65 30.12
C THR A 223 35.00 -4.42 30.75
N ASP A 224 34.36 -3.87 31.78
CA ASP A 224 33.20 -4.44 32.45
C ASP A 224 31.86 -3.89 31.91
N GLY A 225 31.92 -2.96 30.94
CA GLY A 225 30.76 -2.33 30.30
C GLY A 225 30.22 -1.10 31.03
N ASN A 226 30.92 -0.56 32.04
CA ASN A 226 30.48 0.63 32.75
C ASN A 226 30.84 1.91 31.99
N PRO A 227 29.97 2.95 31.98
CA PRO A 227 30.26 4.24 31.35
C PRO A 227 31.54 4.89 31.87
N ILE A 228 32.38 5.38 30.95
CA ILE A 228 33.57 6.20 31.23
C ILE A 228 33.30 7.64 30.79
N GLY A 229 33.57 8.60 31.69
CA GLY A 229 33.36 10.03 31.44
C GLY A 229 31.91 10.47 31.66
N ASN A 230 31.72 11.78 31.85
CA ASN A 230 30.41 12.44 31.89
C ASN A 230 30.22 13.28 30.63
#